data_AF-A0A956JGR9-F1
#
_entry.id   AF-A0A956JGR9-F1
#
_cell.length_a   1.000
_cell.length_b   1.000
_cell.length_c   1.000
_cell.angle_alpha   90.00
_cell.angle_beta   90.00
_cell.angle_gamma   90.00
#
_symmetry.space_group_name_H-M   'P 1'
#
loop_
_entity.id
_entity.type
_entity.pdbx_description
1 polymer ?
#
loop_
_entity_poly.entity_id
_entity_poly.type
_entity_poly.pdbx_seq_one_letter_code
_entity_poly.pdbx_strand_id
1 'polypeptide(L)' 'MASGRSAVVAERRRVIGVVGGLGPYAHLEFERALLRAAAARLDRPARDQDFPEWILSAIPATPDRTAAILGEGPSP' A
#
# COMPACT_ATOMS: atom_id res chain seq x y z
N MET A 1 -22.47 21.44 34.74
CA MET A 1 -21.37 20.46 34.89
C MET A 1 -22.02 19.08 34.80
N ALA A 2 -21.70 18.14 33.91
CA ALA A 2 -20.47 17.84 33.19
C ALA A 2 -20.75 17.59 31.69
N SER A 3 -19.84 18.08 30.85
CA SER A 3 -19.77 17.83 29.42
C SER A 3 -19.41 16.36 29.18
N GLY A 4 -20.34 15.60 28.60
CA GLY A 4 -20.08 14.27 28.06
C GLY A 4 -19.22 14.41 26.81
N ARG A 5 -17.92 14.18 26.93
CA ARG A 5 -17.07 13.95 25.76
C ARG A 5 -17.51 12.64 25.15
N SER A 6 -18.28 12.71 24.06
CA SER A 6 -18.44 11.58 23.14
C SER A 6 -17.04 11.26 22.65
N ALA A 7 -16.45 10.18 23.17
CA ALA A 7 -15.25 9.62 22.62
C ALA A 7 -15.61 9.16 21.22
N VAL A 8 -15.28 9.97 20.22
CA VAL A 8 -15.23 9.52 18.84
C VAL A 8 -14.25 8.36 18.85
N VAL A 9 -14.78 7.14 18.88
CA VAL A 9 -14.00 5.95 18.56
C VAL A 9 -13.65 6.14 17.10
N ALA A 10 -12.47 6.71 16.84
CA ALA A 10 -11.95 6.85 15.50
C ALA A 10 -11.98 5.45 14.88
N GLU A 11 -12.86 5.26 13.91
CA GLU A 11 -12.96 4.01 13.18
C GLU A 11 -11.57 3.68 12.66
N ARG A 12 -11.02 2.54 13.09
CA ARG A 12 -9.66 2.15 12.71
C ARG A 12 -9.67 1.91 11.20
N ARG A 13 -9.27 2.92 10.44
CA ARG A 13 -9.04 2.77 9.01
C ARG A 13 -8.00 1.68 8.80
N ARG A 14 -8.32 0.73 7.93
CA ARG A 14 -7.38 -0.33 7.55
C ARG A 14 -6.41 0.27 6.53
N VAL A 15 -5.12 0.22 6.85
CA VAL A 15 -4.04 0.71 5.98
C VAL A 15 -3.47 -0.47 5.20
N ILE A 16 -3.30 -0.30 3.89
CA ILE A 16 -2.67 -1.31 3.03
C ILE A 16 -1.15 -1.25 3.24
N GLY A 17 -0.51 -2.38 3.54
CA GLY A 17 0.94 -2.49 3.58
C GLY A 17 1.49 -3.11 2.30
N VAL A 18 2.45 -2.45 1.65
CA VAL A 18 3.12 -2.94 0.44
C VAL A 18 4.61 -3.11 0.70
N VAL A 19 5.10 -4.34 0.62
CA VAL A 19 6.54 -4.66 0.58
C VAL A 19 6.95 -4.70 -0.88
N GLY A 20 7.53 -3.60 -1.36
CA GLY A 20 7.94 -3.38 -2.73
C GLY A 20 9.45 -3.48 -2.92
N GLY A 21 9.90 -3.08 -4.11
CA GLY A 21 11.32 -3.17 -4.51
C GLY A 21 11.70 -4.48 -5.18
N LEU A 22 10.74 -5.38 -5.45
CA LEU A 22 10.95 -6.74 -5.95
C LEU A 22 10.33 -6.98 -7.35
N GLY A 23 10.44 -6.12 -8.36
CA GLY A 23 11.35 -4.98 -8.52
C GLY A 23 10.71 -3.59 -8.30
N PRO A 24 11.51 -2.51 -8.41
CA PRO A 24 11.02 -1.14 -8.20
C PRO A 24 9.86 -0.74 -9.13
N TYR A 25 9.94 -1.06 -10.42
CA TYR A 25 8.87 -0.69 -11.35
C TYR A 25 7.57 -1.46 -11.13
N ALA A 26 7.64 -2.68 -10.59
CA ALA A 26 6.45 -3.50 -10.35
C ALA A 26 5.51 -2.86 -9.32
N HIS A 27 6.06 -2.27 -8.26
CA HIS A 27 5.21 -1.63 -7.25
C HIS A 27 4.63 -0.29 -7.73
N LEU A 28 5.35 0.46 -8.57
CA LEU A 28 4.80 1.66 -9.20
C LEU A 28 3.59 1.33 -10.09
N GLU A 29 3.69 0.26 -10.87
CA GLU A 29 2.56 -0.21 -11.68
C GLU A 29 1.40 -0.72 -10.82
N PHE A 30 1.71 -1.37 -9.68
CA PHE A 30 0.70 -1.73 -8.69
C PHE A 30 0.00 -0.49 -8.11
N GLU A 31 0.73 0.54 -7.69
CA GLU A 31 0.14 1.78 -7.15
C GLU A 31 -0.74 2.47 -8.21
N ARG A 32 -0.30 2.48 -9.47
CA ARG A 32 -1.09 2.99 -10.58
C ARG A 32 -2.37 2.18 -10.80
N ALA A 33 -2.29 0.85 -10.71
CA ALA A 33 -3.46 -0.02 -10.79
C ALA A 33 -4.42 0.17 -9.61
N LEU A 34 -3.90 0.34 -8.39
CA LEU A 34 -4.67 0.62 -7.18
C LEU A 34 -5.49 1.90 -7.33
N LEU A 35 -4.85 2.99 -7.74
CA LEU A 35 -5.51 4.28 -7.98
C LEU A 35 -6.59 4.17 -9.05
N ARG A 36 -6.30 3.52 -10.19
CA ARG A 36 -7.31 3.30 -11.25
C ARG A 36 -8.50 2.50 -10.76
N ALA A 37 -8.26 1.42 -10.01
CA ALA A 37 -9.30 0.55 -9.49
C ALA A 37 -10.15 1.23 -8.40
N ALA A 38 -9.57 2.14 -7.62
CA ALA A 38 -10.31 2.96 -6.65
C ALA A 38 -11.19 3.99 -7.36
N ALA A 39 -10.62 4.74 -8.31
CA ALA A 39 -11.36 5.76 -9.06
C ALA A 39 -12.52 5.18 -9.87
N ALA A 40 -12.33 4.00 -10.49
CA ALA A 40 -13.37 3.34 -11.29
C ALA A 40 -14.60 2.89 -10.49
N ARG A 41 -14.53 2.88 -9.14
CA ARG A 41 -15.68 2.56 -8.28
C ARG A 41 -16.55 3.77 -7.94
N LEU A 42 -16.13 4.98 -8.29
CA LEU A 42 -16.86 6.20 -8.01
C LEU A 42 -17.80 6.53 -9.17
N ASP A 43 -18.98 7.04 -8.85
CA ASP A 43 -19.97 7.59 -9.79
C ASP A 43 -19.72 9.06 -10.12
N ARG A 44 -18.64 9.62 -9.58
CA ARG A 44 -18.22 11.01 -9.72
C ARG A 44 -16.70 11.10 -9.91
N PRO A 45 -16.17 12.24 -10.36
CA PRO A 45 -14.72 12.46 -10.38
C PRO A 45 -14.09 12.21 -8.99
N ALA A 46 -12.95 11.53 -9.00
CA ALA A 46 -12.18 11.21 -7.79
C ALA A 46 -11.55 12.47 -7.19
N ARG A 47 -11.50 12.51 -5.87
CA ARG A 47 -10.72 13.47 -5.07
C ARG A 47 -9.73 12.67 -4.23
N ASP A 48 -8.71 13.34 -3.71
CA ASP A 48 -7.63 12.69 -2.96
C ASP A 48 -8.15 11.88 -1.75
N GLN A 49 -9.19 12.37 -1.07
CA GLN A 49 -9.78 11.72 0.10
C GLN A 49 -10.56 10.43 -0.23
N ASP A 50 -10.76 10.12 -1.51
CA ASP A 50 -11.48 8.92 -1.95
C ASP A 50 -10.57 7.70 -2.13
N PHE A 51 -9.25 7.92 -2.13
CA PHE A 51 -8.27 6.86 -2.29
C PHE A 51 -7.97 6.17 -0.94
N PRO A 52 -7.61 4.87 -0.96
CA PRO A 52 -7.24 4.16 0.25
C PRO A 52 -5.96 4.72 0.86
N GLU A 53 -5.75 4.48 2.16
CA GLU A 53 -4.47 4.74 2.81
C GLU A 53 -3.54 3.52 2.59
N TRP A 54 -2.30 3.76 2.14
CA TRP A 54 -1.27 2.72 2.06
C TRP A 54 0.11 3.21 2.50
N ILE A 55 0.93 2.27 2.98
CA ILE A 55 2.35 2.47 3.24
C ILE A 55 3.11 1.52 2.33
N LEU A 56 4.09 2.06 1.61
CA LEU A 56 4.98 1.29 0.75
C LEU A 56 6.41 1.37 1.26
N SER A 57 7.04 0.20 1.42
CA SER A 57 8.47 0.09 1.63
C SER A 57 9.12 -0.41 0.34
N ALA A 58 9.87 0.46 -0.34
CA ALA A 58 10.65 0.08 -1.53
C ALA A 58 12.02 -0.44 -1.09
N ILE A 59 12.22 -1.76 -1.15
CA ILE A 59 13.44 -2.42 -0.68
C ILE A 59 14.18 -3.06 -1.86
N PRO A 60 14.77 -2.28 -2.79
CA PRO A 60 15.50 -2.83 -3.93
C PRO A 60 16.78 -3.59 -3.53
N ALA A 61 17.25 -3.38 -2.29
CA ALA A 61 18.40 -4.10 -1.73
C ALA A 61 18.06 -5.54 -1.33
N THR A 62 16.79 -5.96 -1.34
CA THR A 62 16.43 -7.35 -1.11
C THR A 62 17.12 -8.23 -2.15
N PRO A 63 17.82 -9.31 -1.74
CA PRO A 63 18.50 -10.25 -2.63
C PRO A 63 17.68 -10.72 -3.84
N ASP A 64 18.39 -11.14 -4.89
CA ASP A 64 17.76 -11.68 -6.08
C ASP A 64 17.06 -13.02 -5.78
N ARG A 65 15.76 -13.09 -6.07
CA ARG A 65 14.92 -14.24 -5.71
C ARG A 65 15.23 -15.45 -6.59
N THR A 66 15.60 -15.22 -7.84
CA THR A 66 15.93 -16.30 -8.78
C THR A 66 17.23 -16.97 -8.35
N ALA A 67 18.27 -16.19 -8.07
CA ALA A 67 19.56 -16.67 -7.57
C ALA A 67 19.38 -17.43 -6.24
N ALA A 68 18.54 -16.93 -5.32
CA ALA A 68 18.23 -17.63 -4.07
C ALA A 68 17.57 -19.00 -4.31
N ILE A 69 16.59 -19.08 -5.22
CA ILE A 69 15.90 -20.34 -5.59
C ILE A 69 16.86 -21.34 -6.24
N LEU A 70 17.82 -20.85 -7.03
CA LEU A 70 18.84 -21.68 -7.68
C LEU A 70 20.00 -22.08 -6.76
N GLY A 71 20.06 -21.56 -5.52
CA GLY A 71 21.16 -21.80 -4.59
C GLY A 71 22.44 -21.02 -4.90
N GLU A 72 22.34 -19.99 -5.75
CA GLU A 72 23.45 -19.17 -6.25
C GLU A 72 23.57 -17.81 -5.51
N GLY A 73 22.65 -17.51 -4.60
CA GLY A 73 22.58 -16.24 -3.88
C GLY A 73 22.00 -16.35 -2.47
N PRO A 74 22.08 -15.27 -1.67
CA PRO A 74 21.56 -15.25 -0.31
C PRO A 74 20.01 -15.24 -0.30
N SER A 75 19.40 -15.72 0.79
CA SER A 75 17.95 -15.61 0.99
C SER A 75 17.49 -14.16 0.99
N PRO A 76 16.41 -13.82 0.27
CA PRO A 76 15.76 -12.51 0.34
C PRO A 76 15.07 -12.28 1.69
#